data_AF-A0A327P3G9-F1
#
_entry.id   AF-A0A327P3G9-F1
#
_cell.length_a   1.000
_cell.length_b   1.000
_cell.length_c   1.000
_cell.angle_alpha   90.00
_cell.angle_beta   90.00
_cell.angle_gamma   90.00
#
_symmetry.space_group_name_H-M   'P 1'
#
loop_
_entity.id
_entity.type
_entity.pdbx_description
1 polymer ?
#
loop_
_entity_poly.entity_id
_entity_poly.type
_entity_poly.pdbx_seq_one_letter_code
_entity_poly.pdbx_strand_id
1 'polypeptide(L)'
;MKLIFPTEPIISADIPHDYPIPPIGEEFYIRFETYVSDPEEWKKVKELLDGNGLTVERVENGKIYLYEGQKVNLQGTIESDEYMPSIVQYWEKHPETRPDFPKSST
;
A
#
# COMPACT_ATOMS: atom_id res chain seq x y z
N MET A 1 8.07 10.52 -2.07
CA MET A 1 8.21 9.21 -2.75
C MET A 1 6.89 8.93 -3.45
N LYS A 2 6.85 8.21 -4.59
CA LYS A 2 5.62 8.10 -5.40
C LYS A 2 5.11 6.66 -5.54
N LEU A 3 3.86 6.38 -5.17
CA LEU A 3 3.16 5.12 -5.43
C LEU A 3 2.59 5.09 -6.85
N ILE A 4 2.61 3.94 -7.51
CA ILE A 4 2.10 3.73 -8.87
C ILE A 4 1.31 2.42 -8.92
N PHE A 5 0.06 2.51 -9.39
CA PHE A 5 -0.80 1.37 -9.68
C PHE A 5 -0.79 1.09 -11.19
N PRO A 6 -0.56 -0.14 -11.66
CA PRO A 6 -0.54 -0.53 -13.07
C PRO A 6 -1.96 -0.68 -13.62
N THR A 7 -2.78 0.36 -13.43
CA THR A 7 -4.14 0.50 -13.99
C THR A 7 -4.10 1.16 -15.37
N GLU A 8 -5.23 1.15 -16.08
CA GLU A 8 -5.39 1.89 -17.35
C GLU A 8 -6.53 2.92 -17.22
N PRO A 9 -6.24 4.24 -17.23
CA PRO A 9 -4.92 4.86 -17.09
C PRO A 9 -4.26 4.58 -15.73
N ILE A 10 -2.94 4.73 -15.67
CA ILE A 10 -2.12 4.56 -14.47
C ILE A 10 -2.52 5.56 -13.40
N ILE A 11 -2.74 5.08 -12.16
CA ILE A 11 -2.97 5.93 -10.98
C ILE A 11 -1.66 6.10 -10.22
N SER A 12 -1.44 7.26 -9.62
CA SER A 12 -0.24 7.51 -8.83
C SER A 12 -0.43 8.53 -7.72
N ALA A 13 0.29 8.37 -6.61
CA ALA A 13 0.17 9.25 -5.43
C ALA A 13 1.53 9.54 -4.79
N ASP A 14 1.72 10.73 -4.23
CA ASP A 14 2.94 11.08 -3.49
C ASP A 14 2.77 10.82 -1.99
N ILE A 15 3.68 10.04 -1.41
CA ILE A 15 3.71 9.69 0.01
C ILE A 15 5.01 10.16 0.70
N PRO A 16 4.99 10.28 2.05
CA PRO A 16 6.16 10.65 2.83
C PRO A 16 7.34 9.71 2.57
N HIS A 17 8.55 10.28 2.52
CA HIS A 17 9.76 9.53 2.19
C HIS A 17 10.23 8.60 3.31
N ASP A 18 9.81 8.88 4.54
CA ASP A 18 10.08 8.14 5.76
C ASP A 18 9.04 7.05 6.05
N TYR A 19 8.04 6.88 5.18
CA TYR A 19 7.09 5.79 5.27
C TYR A 19 7.80 4.44 5.11
N PRO A 20 7.67 3.50 6.06
CA PRO A 20 8.31 2.18 5.97
C PRO A 20 7.72 1.37 4.82
N ILE A 21 8.57 1.02 3.85
CA ILE A 21 8.16 0.27 2.65
C ILE A 21 8.24 -1.23 2.96
N PRO A 22 7.15 -2.00 2.80
CA PRO A 22 7.18 -3.45 2.89
C PRO A 22 8.14 -4.07 1.86
N PRO A 23 8.65 -5.28 2.12
CA PRO A 23 9.39 -6.07 1.14
C PRO A 23 8.58 -6.32 -0.15
N ILE A 24 9.29 -6.63 -1.25
CA ILE A 24 8.64 -7.08 -2.49
C ILE A 24 7.85 -8.36 -2.20
N GLY A 25 6.60 -8.41 -2.66
CA GLY A 25 5.66 -9.51 -2.42
C GLY A 25 4.70 -9.29 -1.25
N GLU A 26 4.98 -8.34 -0.38
CA GLU A 26 4.18 -8.05 0.82
C GLU A 26 3.11 -6.98 0.58
N GLU A 27 2.07 -6.99 1.42
CA GLU A 27 0.95 -6.04 1.34
C GLU A 27 1.37 -4.62 1.74
N PHE A 28 0.89 -3.64 0.98
CA PHE A 28 1.14 -2.23 1.20
C PHE A 28 -0.01 -1.56 1.95
N TYR A 29 0.19 -1.36 3.26
CA TYR A 29 -0.84 -0.81 4.15
C TYR A 29 -0.73 0.70 4.28
N ILE A 30 -1.57 1.49 3.63
CA ILE A 30 -1.66 2.93 3.89
C ILE A 30 -3.09 3.42 3.70
N ARG A 31 -3.47 4.51 4.37
CA ARG A 31 -4.71 5.21 4.05
C ARG A 31 -4.56 5.94 2.71
N PHE A 32 -4.82 5.24 1.61
CA PHE A 32 -4.72 5.78 0.25
C PHE A 32 -5.59 7.03 0.02
N GLU A 33 -6.74 7.14 0.69
CA GLU A 33 -7.61 8.32 0.64
C GLU A 33 -6.88 9.62 1.02
N THR A 34 -5.88 9.54 1.88
CA THR A 34 -5.06 10.69 2.30
C THR A 34 -4.16 11.19 1.17
N TYR A 35 -3.86 10.35 0.17
CA TYR A 35 -2.83 10.61 -0.84
C TYR A 35 -3.36 10.65 -2.28
N VAL A 36 -4.54 10.09 -2.53
CA VAL A 36 -5.21 10.12 -3.83
C VAL A 36 -6.30 11.19 -3.78
N SER A 37 -5.97 12.39 -4.30
CA SER A 37 -6.87 13.55 -4.25
C SER A 37 -7.91 13.60 -5.36
N ASP A 38 -7.66 12.92 -6.48
CA ASP A 38 -8.59 12.88 -7.60
C ASP A 38 -9.76 11.91 -7.28
N PRO A 39 -11.03 12.37 -7.31
CA PRO A 39 -12.17 11.53 -6.97
C PRO A 39 -12.38 10.32 -7.90
N GLU A 40 -12.03 10.44 -9.18
CA GLU A 40 -12.15 9.36 -10.16
C GLU A 40 -11.05 8.31 -9.94
N GLU A 41 -9.82 8.76 -9.66
CA GLU A 41 -8.72 7.87 -9.26
C GLU A 41 -9.03 7.18 -7.93
N TRP A 42 -9.55 7.91 -6.95
CA TRP A 42 -9.92 7.34 -5.64
C TRP A 42 -11.00 6.27 -5.78
N LYS A 43 -11.98 6.48 -6.67
CA LYS A 43 -12.99 5.47 -6.98
C LYS A 43 -12.35 4.18 -7.50
N LYS A 44 -11.39 4.27 -8.42
CA LYS A 44 -10.69 3.10 -8.94
C LYS A 44 -9.85 2.41 -7.87
N VAL A 45 -9.15 3.17 -7.02
CA VAL A 45 -8.41 2.61 -5.89
C VAL A 45 -9.34 1.89 -4.92
N LYS A 46 -10.51 2.44 -4.63
CA LYS A 46 -11.55 1.77 -3.84
C LYS A 46 -11.99 0.45 -4.48
N GLU A 47 -12.26 0.45 -5.78
CA GLU A 47 -12.65 -0.76 -6.53
C GLU A 47 -11.56 -1.85 -6.46
N LEU A 48 -10.28 -1.47 -6.53
CA LEU A 48 -9.15 -2.41 -6.36
C LEU A 48 -9.07 -2.97 -4.93
N LEU A 49 -9.25 -2.11 -3.92
CA LEU A 49 -9.18 -2.49 -2.51
C LEU A 49 -10.37 -3.35 -2.03
N ASP A 50 -11.54 -3.21 -2.66
CA ASP A 50 -12.76 -3.95 -2.30
C ASP A 50 -12.67 -5.44 -2.71
N GLY A 51 -11.85 -5.75 -3.71
CA GLY A 51 -11.63 -7.12 -4.19
C GLY A 51 -10.41 -7.82 -3.59
N ASN A 52 -9.31 -7.10 -3.34
CA ASN A 52 -8.01 -7.67 -3.00
C ASN A 52 -7.11 -6.66 -2.26
N GLY A 53 -6.12 -7.16 -1.51
CA GLY A 53 -5.01 -6.33 -1.01
C GLY A 53 -4.09 -5.86 -2.15
N LEU A 54 -3.27 -4.84 -1.90
CA LEU A 54 -2.26 -4.37 -2.85
C LEU A 54 -0.88 -4.80 -2.39
N THR A 55 -0.10 -5.43 -3.25
CA THR A 55 1.25 -5.92 -2.92
C THR A 55 2.36 -5.14 -3.60
N VAL A 56 3.52 -5.04 -2.95
CA VAL A 56 4.70 -4.39 -3.53
C VAL A 56 5.27 -5.26 -4.64
N GLU A 57 5.23 -4.77 -5.88
CA GLU A 57 5.84 -5.46 -7.03
C GLU A 57 7.34 -5.13 -7.15
N ARG A 58 7.67 -3.83 -7.08
CA ARG A 58 9.06 -3.33 -7.17
C ARG A 58 9.16 -1.90 -6.64
N VAL A 59 10.38 -1.51 -6.27
CA VAL A 59 10.73 -0.14 -5.87
C VAL A 59 11.87 0.34 -6.77
N GLU A 60 11.65 1.45 -7.49
CA GLU A 60 12.63 1.97 -8.45
C GLU A 60 12.55 3.50 -8.53
N ASN A 61 13.70 4.19 -8.54
CA ASN A 61 13.78 5.64 -8.73
C ASN A 61 12.87 6.47 -7.80
N GLY A 62 12.76 6.05 -6.52
CA GLY A 62 11.88 6.70 -5.54
C GLY A 62 10.39 6.49 -5.80
N LYS A 63 10.05 5.46 -6.58
CA LYS A 63 8.68 5.05 -6.88
C LYS A 63 8.43 3.62 -6.40
N ILE A 64 7.23 3.36 -5.90
CA ILE A 64 6.78 2.03 -5.49
C ILE A 64 5.68 1.60 -6.46
N TYR A 65 5.85 0.45 -7.08
CA TYR A 65 4.87 -0.14 -7.99
C TYR A 65 4.07 -1.19 -7.22
N LEU A 66 2.74 -1.05 -7.22
CA LEU A 66 1.83 -1.94 -6.50
C LEU A 66 1.08 -2.84 -7.46
N TYR A 67 0.78 -4.08 -7.07
CA TYR A 67 -0.02 -5.01 -7.87
C TYR A 67 -1.28 -5.41 -7.10
N GLU A 68 -2.37 -5.66 -7.81
CA GLU A 68 -3.61 -6.13 -7.18
C GLU A 68 -3.50 -7.61 -6.79
N GLY A 69 -3.77 -7.91 -5.52
CA GLY A 69 -3.74 -9.26 -4.95
C GLY A 69 -2.36 -9.73 -4.54
N GLN A 70 -2.32 -10.94 -3.98
CA GLN A 70 -1.10 -11.59 -3.54
C GLN A 70 -0.44 -12.33 -4.70
N LYS A 71 0.77 -11.92 -5.10
CA LYS A 71 1.58 -12.70 -6.05
C LYS A 71 2.14 -13.93 -5.34
N VAL A 72 1.48 -15.08 -5.56
CA VAL A 72 1.83 -16.41 -5.02
C VAL A 72 3.29 -16.83 -5.24
N ASN A 73 3.95 -16.25 -6.25
CA ASN A 73 5.33 -16.57 -6.64
C ASN A 73 6.39 -15.59 -6.09
N LEU A 74 6.00 -14.57 -5.32
CA LEU A 74 6.93 -13.64 -4.65
C LEU A 74 7.16 -14.00 -3.18
N GLN A 75 6.75 -15.20 -2.75
CA GLN A 75 6.94 -15.69 -1.39
C GLN A 75 8.44 -15.89 -1.10
N GLY A 76 9.05 -14.84 -0.58
CA GLY A 76 10.48 -14.73 -0.30
C GLY A 76 10.72 -14.11 1.07
N THR A 77 10.55 -14.94 2.11
CA THR A 77 11.38 -14.98 3.33
C THR A 77 11.35 -13.82 4.34
N ILE A 78 10.33 -12.97 4.38
CA ILE A 78 10.10 -12.09 5.54
C ILE A 78 8.62 -12.18 5.90
N GLU A 79 8.32 -12.81 7.03
CA GLU A 79 6.95 -12.87 7.55
C GLU A 79 6.49 -11.46 7.92
N SER A 80 5.20 -11.18 7.77
CA SER A 80 4.60 -9.88 8.11
C SER A 80 5.01 -9.37 9.49
N ASP A 81 5.25 -10.29 10.42
CA ASP A 81 5.71 -10.03 11.78
C ASP A 81 7.06 -9.28 11.88
N GLU A 82 7.93 -9.36 10.87
CA GLU A 82 9.23 -8.70 10.91
C GLU A 82 9.17 -7.21 10.51
N TYR A 83 8.28 -6.81 9.59
CA TYR A 83 8.19 -5.43 9.11
C TYR A 83 7.02 -4.64 9.68
N MET A 84 5.91 -5.31 10.04
CA MET A 84 4.71 -4.66 10.59
C MET A 84 4.99 -3.78 11.82
N PRO A 85 5.90 -4.13 12.76
CA PRO A 85 6.22 -3.24 13.87
C PRO A 85 6.69 -1.85 13.44
N SER A 86 7.45 -1.76 12.34
CA SER A 86 7.92 -0.47 11.81
C SER A 86 6.79 0.38 11.24
N ILE A 87 5.83 -0.24 10.55
CA ILE A 87 4.62 0.41 10.03
C ILE A 87 3.74 0.89 11.19
N VAL A 88 3.53 0.05 12.20
CA VAL A 88 2.73 0.42 13.38
C VAL A 88 3.35 1.61 14.12
N GLN A 89 4.66 1.61 14.33
CA GLN A 89 5.37 2.74 14.94
C GLN A 89 5.26 4.02 14.11
N TYR A 90 5.24 3.91 12.78
CA TYR A 90 4.99 5.06 11.92
C TYR A 90 3.57 5.61 12.13
N TRP A 91 2.54 4.75 12.18
CA TRP A 91 1.17 5.16 12.43
C TRP A 91 0.93 5.75 13.82
N GLU A 92 1.68 5.35 14.84
CA GLU A 92 1.64 6.00 16.15
C GLU A 92 2.07 7.47 16.09
N LYS A 93 3.00 7.81 15.20
CA LYS A 93 3.47 9.17 14.95
C LYS A 93 2.61 9.92 13.92
N HIS A 94 2.02 9.19 12.98
CA HIS A 94 1.26 9.70 11.83
C HIS A 94 -0.10 8.99 11.70
N PRO A 95 -1.01 9.18 12.67
CA PRO A 95 -2.28 8.43 12.74
C PRO A 95 -3.18 8.66 11.52
N GLU A 96 -3.06 9.79 10.83
CA GLU A 96 -3.78 10.13 9.60
C GLU A 96 -3.45 9.22 8.40
N THR A 97 -2.34 8.48 8.49
CA THR A 97 -1.85 7.58 7.44
C THR A 97 -2.26 6.13 7.67
N ARG A 98 -2.82 5.83 8.85
CA ARG A 98 -3.27 4.49 9.23
C ARG A 98 -4.52 4.10 8.43
N PRO A 99 -4.50 2.97 7.70
CA PRO A 99 -5.69 2.50 7.00
C PRO A 99 -6.78 2.15 8.01
N ASP A 100 -8.03 2.32 7.59
CA ASP A 100 -9.16 1.76 8.32
C ASP A 100 -9.13 0.26 8.08
N PHE A 101 -8.48 -0.49 8.98
CA PHE A 101 -8.54 -1.94 8.93
C PHE A 101 -10.01 -2.37 8.89
N PRO A 102 -10.40 -3.34 8.06
CA PRO A 102 -11.71 -3.94 8.22
C PRO A 102 -11.80 -4.36 9.68
N LYS A 103 -12.87 -3.92 10.36
CA LYS A 103 -13.22 -4.45 11.69
C LYS A 103 -13.12 -5.95 11.53
N SER A 104 -12.22 -6.57 12.28
CA SER A 104 -12.17 -8.02 12.39
C SER A 104 -13.60 -8.45 12.67
N SER A 105 -14.27 -9.04 11.68
CA SER A 105 -15.58 -9.62 11.88
C SER A 105 -15.36 -10.66 12.96
N THR A 106 -15.87 -10.32 14.14
CA THR A 106 -15.87 -11.17 15.33
C THR A 106 -16.70 -12.42 15.05
#